data_AF-A0A1V1PH61-F1
#
_entry.id   AF-A0A1V1PH61-F1
#
_cell.length_a   1.000
_cell.length_b   1.000
_cell.length_c   1.000
_cell.angle_alpha   90.00
_cell.angle_beta   90.00
_cell.angle_gamma   90.00
#
_symmetry.space_group_name_H-M   'P 1'
#
loop_
_entity.id
_entity.type
_entity.pdbx_description
1 polymer ?
#
loop_
_entity_poly.entity_id
_entity_poly.type
_entity_poly.pdbx_seq_one_letter_code
_entity_poly.pdbx_strand_id
1 'polypeptide(L)'
;MHSIKLFRYLIAWRVNTAMVRLPLDFSAKLSEVLGNAIADSLSTRDARLWKKCLDPDKRPLFQMKVESDPYPETPWPINAVIFPYTNKRNYCHGEMIYWELKLIGDSADHGFFWKLFYQQWKKWDILNLISHNQN
;
A
#
# COMPACT_ATOMS: atom_id res chain seq x y z
N MET A 1 -20.10 11.80 19.76
CA MET A 1 -18.77 11.57 19.14
C MET A 1 -18.74 10.16 18.61
N HIS A 2 -18.77 9.98 17.28
CA HIS A 2 -18.59 8.66 16.69
C HIS A 2 -17.09 8.32 16.74
N SER A 3 -16.76 7.15 17.29
CA SER A 3 -15.38 6.65 17.33
C SER A 3 -15.01 6.09 15.95
N ILE A 4 -13.94 6.61 15.35
CA ILE A 4 -13.41 6.09 14.09
C ILE A 4 -12.44 4.95 14.43
N LYS A 5 -12.73 3.75 13.93
CA LYS A 5 -11.82 2.61 14.06
C LYS A 5 -10.55 2.86 13.26
N LEU A 6 -9.40 2.58 13.86
CA LEU A 6 -8.10 2.76 13.25
C LEU A 6 -7.18 1.61 13.63
N PHE A 7 -6.69 0.87 12.62
CA PHE A 7 -5.60 -0.08 12.82
C PHE A 7 -4.33 0.41 12.13
N ARG A 8 -3.20 0.19 12.80
CA ARG A 8 -1.88 0.60 12.34
C ARG A 8 -0.96 -0.60 12.38
N TYR A 9 -0.29 -0.83 11.25
CA TYR A 9 0.73 -1.85 11.12
C TYR A 9 2.03 -1.15 10.81
N LEU A 10 3.04 -1.36 11.65
CA LEU A 10 4.40 -0.96 11.38
C LEU A 10 5.11 -2.09 10.63
N ILE A 11 5.60 -1.79 9.43
CA ILE A 11 6.37 -2.72 8.62
C ILE A 11 7.83 -2.28 8.66
N ALA A 12 8.72 -3.25 8.85
CA ALA A 12 10.16 -3.06 8.80
C ALA A 12 10.76 -3.96 7.71
N TRP A 13 11.43 -3.36 6.74
CA TRP A 13 12.09 -4.06 5.64
C TRP A 13 13.60 -3.97 5.76
N ARG A 14 14.25 -5.13 5.79
CA ARG A 14 15.71 -5.19 5.76
C ARG A 14 16.21 -5.11 4.33
N VAL A 15 17.15 -4.21 4.08
CA VAL A 15 17.83 -4.11 2.80
C VAL A 15 18.82 -5.26 2.67
N ASN A 16 18.58 -6.13 1.68
CA ASN A 16 19.44 -7.29 1.43
C ASN A 16 20.42 -7.08 0.26
N THR A 17 20.28 -6.00 -0.50
CA THR A 17 21.20 -5.63 -1.58
C THR A 17 22.28 -4.68 -1.09
N ALA A 18 23.33 -4.43 -1.89
CA ALA A 18 24.40 -3.52 -1.53
C ALA A 18 23.89 -2.10 -1.22
N MET A 19 22.96 -1.60 -2.04
CA MET A 19 22.33 -0.30 -1.88
C MET A 19 20.92 -0.28 -2.48
N VAL A 20 20.04 0.46 -1.83
CA VAL A 20 18.66 0.74 -2.25
C VAL A 20 18.45 2.24 -2.21
N ARG A 21 17.90 2.80 -3.28
CA ARG A 21 17.42 4.18 -3.29
C ARG A 21 15.89 4.18 -3.32
N LEU A 22 15.28 4.76 -2.29
CA LEU A 22 13.84 4.92 -2.26
C LEU A 22 13.36 5.96 -3.29
N PRO A 23 12.33 5.63 -4.08
CA PRO A 23 11.71 6.60 -4.98
C PRO A 23 11.04 7.73 -4.19
N LEU A 24 10.89 8.90 -4.82
CA LEU A 24 10.27 10.07 -4.18
C LEU A 24 8.79 9.83 -3.85
N ASP A 25 8.14 9.05 -4.69
CA ASP A 25 6.75 8.64 -4.64
C ASP A 25 6.59 7.24 -4.03
N PHE A 26 7.45 6.88 -3.06
CA PHE A 26 7.46 5.54 -2.45
C PHE A 26 6.08 5.04 -2.03
N SER A 27 5.25 5.87 -1.39
CA SER A 27 3.88 5.48 -1.03
C SER A 27 3.04 5.12 -2.24
N ALA A 28 3.11 5.89 -3.32
CA ALA A 28 2.34 5.65 -4.54
C ALA A 28 2.82 4.38 -5.24
N LYS A 29 4.15 4.21 -5.40
CA LYS A 29 4.73 3.01 -6.00
C LYS A 29 4.44 1.76 -5.18
N LEU A 30 4.55 1.87 -3.86
CA LEU A 30 4.21 0.78 -2.95
C LEU A 30 2.71 0.45 -3.02
N SER A 31 1.85 1.47 -3.09
CA SER A 31 0.41 1.31 -3.22
C SER A 31 0.03 0.58 -4.51
N GLU A 32 0.63 0.96 -5.64
CA GLU A 32 0.45 0.31 -6.93
C GLU A 32 0.87 -1.16 -6.87
N VAL A 33 2.08 -1.43 -6.36
CA VAL A 33 2.65 -2.77 -6.30
C VAL A 33 1.81 -3.68 -5.40
N LEU A 34 1.48 -3.24 -4.19
CA LEU A 34 0.64 -4.01 -3.27
C LEU A 34 -0.77 -4.22 -3.82
N GLY A 35 -1.35 -3.18 -4.43
CA GLY A 35 -2.69 -3.27 -5.00
C GLY A 35 -2.76 -4.31 -6.13
N ASN A 36 -1.77 -4.31 -7.02
CA ASN A 36 -1.69 -5.33 -8.09
C ASN A 36 -1.50 -6.73 -7.51
N ALA A 37 -0.59 -6.89 -6.55
CA ALA A 37 -0.36 -8.17 -5.89
C ALA A 37 -1.65 -8.71 -5.25
N ILE A 38 -2.36 -7.86 -4.51
CA ILE A 38 -3.65 -8.19 -3.90
C ILE A 38 -4.66 -8.58 -4.99
N ALA A 39 -4.82 -7.77 -6.03
CA ALA A 39 -5.74 -8.05 -7.12
C ALA A 39 -5.49 -9.42 -7.76
N ASP A 40 -4.23 -9.81 -7.95
CA ASP A 40 -3.86 -11.08 -8.56
C ASP A 40 -4.10 -12.30 -7.65
N SER A 41 -4.24 -12.09 -6.34
CA SER A 41 -4.63 -13.16 -5.40
C SER A 41 -6.12 -13.32 -5.17
N LEU A 42 -6.91 -12.35 -5.62
CA LEU A 42 -8.34 -12.30 -5.35
C LEU A 42 -9.14 -13.08 -6.40
N SER A 43 -10.38 -13.41 -6.03
CA SER A 43 -11.36 -13.94 -6.99
C SER A 43 -11.60 -12.94 -8.12
N THR A 44 -12.02 -13.39 -9.30
CA THR A 44 -12.24 -12.54 -10.49
C THR A 44 -13.14 -11.32 -10.21
N ARG A 45 -14.12 -11.45 -9.31
CA ARG A 45 -15.03 -10.35 -8.94
C ARG A 45 -14.32 -9.28 -8.11
N ASP A 46 -13.59 -9.68 -7.08
CA ASP A 46 -12.91 -8.74 -6.18
C ASP A 46 -11.66 -8.16 -6.84
N ALA A 47 -10.92 -8.97 -7.60
CA ALA A 47 -9.79 -8.55 -8.42
C ALA A 47 -10.18 -7.42 -9.39
N ARG A 48 -11.39 -7.48 -9.98
CA ARG A 48 -11.88 -6.43 -10.89
C ARG A 48 -12.05 -5.08 -10.19
N LEU A 49 -12.50 -5.05 -8.92
CA LEU A 49 -12.63 -3.81 -8.16
C LEU A 49 -11.26 -3.19 -7.90
N TRP A 50 -10.30 -4.01 -7.45
CA TRP A 50 -8.92 -3.57 -7.24
C TRP A 50 -8.27 -3.05 -8.53
N LYS A 51 -8.38 -3.80 -9.63
CA LYS A 51 -7.84 -3.40 -10.95
C LYS A 51 -8.47 -2.11 -11.45
N LYS A 52 -9.77 -1.87 -11.19
CA LYS A 52 -10.43 -0.60 -11.54
C LYS A 52 -9.87 0.59 -10.75
N CYS A 53 -9.55 0.43 -9.47
CA CYS A 53 -8.98 1.50 -8.66
C CYS A 53 -7.52 1.81 -9.02
N LEU A 54 -6.78 0.81 -9.52
CA LEU A 54 -5.38 0.96 -9.95
C LEU A 54 -5.24 1.52 -11.37
N ASP A 55 -6.28 1.37 -12.19
CA ASP A 55 -6.30 1.85 -13.57
C ASP A 55 -6.28 3.39 -13.58
N PRO A 56 -5.21 4.03 -14.08
CA PRO A 56 -5.08 5.49 -14.08
C PRO A 56 -6.17 6.19 -14.89
N ASP A 57 -6.72 5.54 -15.92
CA ASP A 57 -7.78 6.10 -16.79
C ASP A 57 -9.17 5.92 -16.16
N LYS A 58 -9.32 4.93 -15.27
CA LYS A 58 -10.57 4.64 -14.54
C LYS A 58 -10.56 5.09 -13.09
N ARG A 59 -9.49 5.76 -12.63
CA ARG A 59 -9.53 6.55 -11.40
C ARG A 59 -10.72 7.46 -11.55
N PRO A 60 -11.75 7.25 -10.75
CA PRO A 60 -12.95 7.99 -10.99
C PRO A 60 -12.65 9.47 -10.82
N LEU A 61 -12.95 10.25 -11.83
CA LEU A 61 -13.41 11.62 -11.61
C LEU A 61 -14.76 11.55 -10.89
N PHE A 62 -14.85 10.93 -9.70
CA PHE A 62 -16.07 10.97 -8.89
C PHE A 62 -16.07 12.27 -8.08
N GLN A 63 -16.13 13.39 -8.80
CA GLN A 63 -16.89 14.51 -8.27
C GLN A 63 -18.37 14.13 -8.34
N MET A 64 -18.94 13.69 -7.21
CA MET A 64 -20.24 14.19 -6.77
C MET A 64 -20.57 13.76 -5.33
N LYS A 65 -20.57 14.77 -4.46
CA LYS A 65 -21.28 14.87 -3.17
C LYS A 65 -21.00 13.80 -2.10
N VAL A 66 -20.03 14.10 -1.23
CA VAL A 66 -20.26 14.15 0.22
C VAL A 66 -19.47 15.33 0.77
N GLU A 67 -20.16 16.34 1.30
CA GLU A 67 -19.55 17.31 2.19
C GLU A 67 -18.90 16.56 3.35
N SER A 68 -17.64 16.88 3.66
CA SER A 68 -16.88 16.49 4.87
C SER A 68 -15.97 15.24 4.86
N ASP A 69 -15.03 15.11 3.92
CA ASP A 69 -13.79 14.40 4.27
C ASP A 69 -12.52 15.02 3.65
N PRO A 70 -11.50 15.40 4.44
CA PRO A 70 -10.26 16.03 3.96
C PRO A 70 -9.21 15.04 3.44
N TYR A 71 -9.58 13.77 3.22
CA TYR A 71 -8.62 12.72 2.87
C TYR A 71 -8.63 12.43 1.36
N PRO A 72 -7.45 12.29 0.73
CA PRO A 72 -7.36 11.99 -0.70
C PRO A 72 -8.02 10.64 -0.99
N GLU A 73 -8.72 10.55 -2.13
CA GLU A 73 -9.31 9.31 -2.64
C GLU A 73 -8.24 8.22 -2.69
N THR A 74 -8.40 7.21 -1.85
CA THR A 74 -7.44 6.12 -1.74
C THR A 74 -7.45 5.30 -3.04
N PRO A 75 -6.30 4.96 -3.64
CA PRO A 75 -6.21 4.20 -4.89
C PRO A 75 -6.63 2.72 -4.73
N TRP A 76 -7.14 2.36 -3.56
CA TRP A 76 -7.61 1.03 -3.20
C TRP A 76 -9.11 1.08 -2.92
N PRO A 77 -9.85 -0.02 -3.09
CA PRO A 77 -11.27 -0.10 -2.72
C PRO A 77 -11.51 -0.11 -1.19
N ILE A 78 -10.51 0.31 -0.42
CA ILE A 78 -10.51 0.40 1.04
C ILE A 78 -9.87 1.70 1.51
N ASN A 79 -10.31 2.19 2.67
CA ASN A 79 -9.74 3.39 3.25
C ASN A 79 -8.44 3.04 3.99
N ALA A 80 -7.31 3.27 3.30
CA ALA A 80 -5.99 2.96 3.80
C ALA A 80 -4.95 4.02 3.43
N VAL A 81 -3.96 4.20 4.31
CA VAL A 81 -2.84 5.14 4.11
C VAL A 81 -1.52 4.41 4.27
N ILE A 82 -0.62 4.61 3.30
CA ILE A 82 0.78 4.16 3.36
C ILE A 82 1.65 5.36 3.74
N PHE A 83 2.32 5.26 4.89
CA PHE A 83 3.13 6.34 5.44
C PHE A 83 4.58 5.88 5.66
N PRO A 84 5.53 6.28 4.80
CA PRO A 84 6.92 5.90 4.98
C PRO A 84 7.62 6.80 5.99
N TYR A 85 8.44 6.18 6.84
CA TYR A 85 9.35 6.89 7.73
C TYR A 85 10.71 7.07 7.04
N THR A 86 10.73 7.86 5.97
CA THR A 86 11.98 8.17 5.27
C THR A 86 12.67 9.37 5.90
N ASN A 87 13.68 9.13 6.74
CA ASN A 87 14.65 10.16 7.15
C ASN A 87 15.81 10.30 6.13
N LYS A 88 15.98 9.31 5.26
CA LYS A 88 16.96 9.28 4.18
C LYS A 88 16.40 8.53 2.98
N ARG A 89 17.07 8.68 1.84
CA ARG A 89 16.66 8.02 0.58
C ARG A 89 17.54 6.84 0.20
N ASN A 90 18.79 6.81 0.64
CA ASN A 90 19.72 5.74 0.33
C ASN A 90 19.89 4.86 1.57
N TYR A 91 19.73 3.56 1.37
CA TYR A 91 19.88 2.55 2.40
C TYR A 91 20.89 1.51 1.93
N CYS A 92 21.83 1.14 2.78
CA CYS A 92 22.84 0.13 2.50
C CYS A 92 22.39 -1.25 2.99
N HIS A 93 23.14 -2.28 2.60
CA HIS A 93 22.94 -3.65 3.08
C HIS A 93 22.78 -3.72 4.61
N GLY A 94 21.79 -4.47 5.08
CA GLY A 94 21.47 -4.69 6.48
C GLY A 94 20.62 -3.60 7.13
N GLU A 95 20.48 -2.43 6.51
CA GLU A 95 19.68 -1.32 7.06
C GLU A 95 18.18 -1.57 6.97
N MET A 96 17.41 -0.89 7.83
CA MET A 96 15.96 -1.05 7.95
C MET A 96 15.22 0.14 7.32
N ILE A 97 14.25 -0.15 6.47
CA ILE A 97 13.28 0.80 5.94
C ILE A 97 11.97 0.59 6.71
N TYR A 98 11.47 1.65 7.35
CA TYR A 98 10.24 1.61 8.13
C TYR A 98 9.11 2.34 7.41
N TRP A 99 7.92 1.77 7.47
CA TRP A 99 6.70 2.42 6.97
C TRP A 99 5.46 1.87 7.67
N GLU A 100 4.38 2.65 7.72
CA GLU A 100 3.10 2.26 8.30
C GLU A 100 2.06 1.98 7.22
N LEU A 101 1.25 0.96 7.44
CA LEU A 101 -0.06 0.81 6.81
C LEU A 101 -1.15 1.14 7.84
N LYS A 102 -1.97 2.15 7.55
CA LYS A 102 -3.13 2.51 8.37
C LYS A 102 -4.40 2.07 7.67
N LEU A 103 -5.28 1.36 8.37
CA LEU A 103 -6.61 1.01 7.91
C LEU A 103 -7.63 1.81 8.73
N ILE A 104 -8.58 2.45 8.05
CA ILE A 104 -9.48 3.44 8.63
C ILE A 104 -10.94 2.99 8.47
N GLY A 105 -11.75 3.25 9.49
CA GLY A 105 -13.21 3.02 9.46
C GLY A 105 -13.56 1.54 9.33
N ASP A 106 -14.46 1.22 8.41
CA ASP A 106 -14.93 -0.16 8.19
C ASP A 106 -13.83 -1.09 7.65
N SER A 107 -12.75 -0.54 7.10
CA SER A 107 -11.58 -1.30 6.67
C SER A 107 -10.62 -1.64 7.81
N ALA A 108 -10.80 -1.03 8.99
CA ALA A 108 -10.01 -1.33 10.18
C ALA A 108 -10.49 -2.64 10.82
N ASP A 109 -10.19 -3.75 10.14
CA ASP A 109 -10.43 -5.12 10.60
C ASP A 109 -9.14 -5.95 10.52
N HIS A 110 -8.77 -6.61 11.63
CA HIS A 110 -7.55 -7.43 11.67
C HIS A 110 -7.66 -8.66 10.75
N GLY A 111 -8.83 -9.31 10.68
CA GLY A 111 -9.03 -10.48 9.82
C GLY A 111 -8.89 -10.14 8.34
N PHE A 112 -9.40 -8.98 7.95
CA PHE A 112 -9.26 -8.39 6.63
C PHE A 112 -7.79 -8.15 6.25
N PHE A 113 -7.01 -7.57 7.17
CA PHE A 113 -5.56 -7.38 6.97
C PHE A 113 -4.85 -8.71 6.75
N TRP A 114 -5.09 -9.71 7.60
CA TRP A 114 -4.46 -11.04 7.46
C TRP A 114 -4.82 -11.70 6.14
N LYS A 115 -6.08 -11.59 5.71
CA LYS A 115 -6.53 -12.18 4.44
C LYS A 115 -5.83 -11.56 3.23
N LEU A 116 -5.65 -10.25 3.21
CA LEU A 116 -5.12 -9.54 2.04
C LEU A 116 -3.61 -9.40 2.02
N PHE A 117 -2.99 -9.05 3.15
CA PHE A 117 -1.59 -8.65 3.18
C PHE A 117 -0.67 -9.80 3.61
N TYR A 118 -1.06 -10.61 4.59
CA TYR A 118 -0.17 -11.67 5.09
C TYR A 118 0.11 -12.77 4.06
N GLN A 119 -0.90 -13.17 3.28
CA GLN A 119 -0.72 -14.16 2.20
C GLN A 119 0.23 -13.66 1.11
N GLN A 120 0.26 -12.34 0.88
CA GLN A 120 1.18 -11.73 -0.05
C GLN A 120 2.58 -11.68 0.51
N TRP A 121 2.75 -11.25 1.77
CA TRP A 121 4.06 -11.12 2.37
C TRP A 121 4.82 -12.45 2.52
N LYS A 122 4.12 -13.59 2.61
CA LYS A 122 4.77 -14.91 2.53
C LYS A 122 5.40 -15.22 1.17
N LYS A 123 4.89 -14.64 0.09
CA LYS A 123 5.41 -14.85 -1.28
C LYS A 123 6.46 -13.83 -1.69
N TRP A 124 6.55 -12.71 -0.98
CA TRP A 124 7.41 -11.59 -1.33
C TRP A 124 8.74 -11.68 -0.59
N ASP A 125 9.74 -12.29 -1.23
CA ASP A 125 11.13 -11.91 -0.95
C ASP A 125 11.31 -10.47 -1.45
N ILE A 126 11.63 -9.57 -0.52
CA ILE A 126 11.71 -8.09 -0.65
C ILE A 126 12.66 -7.63 -1.79
N LEU A 127 13.36 -8.55 -2.45
CA LEU A 127 14.36 -8.30 -3.49
C LEU A 127 13.81 -7.70 -4.79
N ASN A 128 12.52 -7.86 -5.11
CA ASN A 128 11.99 -7.47 -6.43
C ASN A 128 11.37 -6.07 -6.52
N LEU A 129 11.16 -5.37 -5.40
CA LEU A 129 10.50 -4.05 -5.42
C LEU A 129 11.43 -2.90 -5.82
N ILE A 130 12.75 -3.11 -5.77
CA ILE A 130 13.76 -2.07 -6.04
C ILE A 130 14.65 -2.40 -7.25
N SER A 131 14.74 -3.67 -7.66
CA SER A 131 15.62 -4.10 -8.75
C SER A 131 15.11 -3.77 -10.16
N HIS A 132 13.80 -3.54 -10.34
CA HIS A 132 13.18 -3.40 -11.66
C HIS A 132 13.10 -1.96 -12.22
N ASN A 133 13.71 -0.96 -11.55
CA ASN A 133 13.63 0.45 -11.97
C ASN A 133 15.01 1.09 -12.22
N GLN A 134 16.00 0.29 -12.63
CA GLN A 134 17.33 0.77 -13.05
C GLN A 134 17.61 0.67 -14.56
N ASN A 135 16.57 0.62 -15.40
CA ASN A 135 16.70 0.79 -16.85
C ASN A 135 16.11 2.13 -17.29
#